data_AF-A0A1N6J715-F1
#
_entry.id   AF-A0A1N6J715-F1
#
_cell.length_a   1.000
_cell.length_b   1.000
_cell.length_c   1.000
_cell.angle_alpha   90.00
_cell.angle_beta   90.00
_cell.angle_gamma   90.00
#
_symmetry.space_group_name_H-M   'P 1'
#
loop_
_entity.id
_entity.type
_entity.pdbx_description
1 polymer ?
#
loop_
_entity_poly.entity_id
_entity_poly.type
_entity_poly.pdbx_seq_one_letter_code
_entity_poly.pdbx_strand_id
1 'polypeptide(L)' 'MRYVQAAILIVFLAAVGLFAVQNMQAITVKFLGWSISAPVALLAVAVYLLGMLTGWTVIAFIRRSIHRVSDVSHREG' A
#
# COMPACT_ATOMS: atom_id res chain seq x y z
N MET A 1 -23.25 -10.97 -11.99
CA MET A 1 -22.12 -10.98 -11.03
C MET A 1 -20.76 -10.98 -11.73
N ARG A 2 -20.33 -12.06 -12.40
CA ARG A 2 -18.99 -12.17 -13.02
C ARG A 2 -18.68 -11.11 -14.08
N TYR A 3 -19.64 -10.78 -14.95
CA TYR A 3 -19.47 -9.73 -15.97
C TYR A 3 -19.38 -8.32 -15.39
N VAL A 4 -20.10 -8.06 -14.29
CA VAL A 4 -20.03 -6.76 -13.59
C VAL A 4 -18.66 -6.61 -12.92
N GLN A 5 -18.17 -7.65 -12.25
CA GLN A 5 -16.82 -7.67 -11.68
C GLN A 5 -15.74 -7.47 -12.75
N ALA A 6 -15.88 -8.12 -13.90
CA ALA A 6 -14.96 -7.94 -15.02
C ALA A 6 -15.00 -6.50 -15.57
N ALA A 7 -16.19 -5.91 -15.73
CA ALA A 7 -16.34 -4.52 -16.17
C ALA A 7 -15.70 -3.54 -15.18
N ILE A 8 -15.93 -3.71 -13.88
CA ILE A 8 -15.30 -2.90 -12.82
C ILE A 8 -13.78 -3.03 -12.88
N LEU A 9 -13.26 -4.26 -13.03
CA LEU A 9 -11.82 -4.49 -13.14
C LEU A 9 -11.23 -3.78 -14.37
N ILE A 10 -11.90 -3.87 -15.52
CA ILE A 10 -11.44 -3.20 -16.75
C ILE A 10 -11.42 -1.67 -16.56
N VAL A 11 -12.49 -1.10 -15.99
CA VAL A 11 -12.55 0.34 -15.71
C VAL A 11 -11.45 0.76 -14.74
N PHE A 12 -11.21 -0.03 -13.70
CA PHE A 12 -10.12 0.22 -12.75
C PHE A 12 -8.75 0.17 -13.43
N LEU A 13 -8.47 -0.86 -14.22
CA LEU A 13 -7.21 -0.99 -14.96
C LEU A 13 -7.02 0.16 -15.96
N ALA A 14 -8.10 0.58 -16.65
CA ALA A 14 -8.06 1.72 -17.55
C ALA A 14 -7.74 3.02 -16.79
N ALA A 15 -8.34 3.24 -15.61
CA ALA A 15 -8.05 4.39 -14.77
C ALA A 15 -6.59 4.39 -14.28
N VAL A 16 -6.06 3.24 -13.85
CA VAL A 16 -4.65 3.09 -13.45
C VAL A 16 -3.71 3.33 -14.64
N GLY A 17 -4.03 2.79 -15.82
CA GLY A 17 -3.25 3.00 -17.03
C GLY A 17 -3.24 4.46 -17.46
N LEU A 18 -4.39 5.13 -17.44
CA LEU A 18 -4.51 6.55 -17.76
C LEU A 18 -3.71 7.40 -16.77
N PHE A 19 -3.83 7.12 -15.48
CA PHE A 19 -3.02 7.75 -14.44
C PHE A 19 -1.52 7.56 -14.74
N ALA A 20 -1.09 6.35 -15.06
CA ALA A 20 0.32 6.07 -15.35
C ALA A 20 0.85 6.88 -16.54
N VAL A 21 0.10 6.90 -17.66
CA VAL A 21 0.47 7.64 -18.88
C VAL A 21 0.51 9.15 -18.62
N GLN A 22 -0.50 9.70 -17.94
CA GLN A 22 -0.56 11.13 -17.61
C GLN A 22 0.55 11.56 -16.64
N ASN A 23 1.06 10.62 -15.84
CA ASN A 23 2.05 10.89 -14.79
C ASN A 23 3.43 10.31 -15.11
N MET A 24 3.79 10.19 -16.40
CA MET A 24 5.13 9.78 -16.83
C MET A 24 6.20 10.88 -16.69
N GLN A 25 5.79 12.14 -16.49
CA GLN A 25 6.72 13.23 -16.24
C GLN A 25 7.46 13.00 -14.92
N ALA A 26 8.79 13.07 -14.97
CA ALA A 26 9.62 12.91 -13.79
C ALA A 26 9.47 14.10 -12.84
N ILE A 27 9.25 13.80 -11.56
CA ILE A 27 9.33 14.78 -10.47
C ILE A 27 10.56 14.45 -9.62
N THR A 28 11.16 15.47 -9.00
CA THR A 28 12.24 15.28 -8.05
C THR A 28 11.70 15.32 -6.63
N VAL A 29 11.84 14.20 -5.91
CA VAL A 29 11.57 14.11 -4.47
C VAL A 29 12.89 14.30 -3.73
N LYS A 30 12.91 15.21 -2.75
CA LYS A 30 14.06 15.42 -1.86
C LYS A 30 13.71 15.00 -0.44
N PHE A 31 14.58 14.23 0.20
CA PHE A 31 14.39 13.76 1.57
C PHE A 31 15.74 13.56 2.28
N LEU A 32 15.95 14.21 3.43
CA LEU A 32 17.17 14.06 4.26
C LEU A 32 18.50 14.14 3.48
N GLY A 33 18.57 15.04 2.48
CA GLY A 33 19.75 15.21 1.63
C GLY A 33 19.83 14.25 0.44
N TRP A 34 18.94 13.27 0.35
CA TRP A 34 18.78 12.42 -0.84
C TRP A 34 17.83 13.08 -1.82
N SER A 35 18.07 12.83 -3.11
CA SER A 35 17.16 13.25 -4.17
C SER A 35 16.96 12.12 -5.17
N ILE A 36 15.71 11.87 -5.54
CA ILE A 36 15.35 10.92 -6.58
C ILE A 36 14.45 11.63 -7.59
N SER A 37 14.75 11.44 -8.87
CA SER A 37 13.91 11.92 -9.96
C SER A 37 13.26 10.73 -10.65
N ALA A 38 11.94 10.63 -10.55
CA ALA A 38 11.19 9.53 -11.14
C ALA A 38 9.76 9.98 -11.49
N PRO A 39 9.10 9.30 -12.43
CA PRO A 39 7.69 9.52 -12.70
C PRO A 39 6.83 9.26 -11.47
N VAL A 40 5.80 10.08 -11.25
CA VAL A 40 4.86 9.92 -10.13
C VAL A 40 4.21 8.54 -10.16
N ALA A 41 3.92 8.02 -11.36
CA ALA A 41 3.37 6.68 -11.52
C ALA A 41 4.25 5.59 -10.88
N LEU A 42 5.57 5.66 -11.10
CA LEU A 42 6.53 4.69 -10.56
C LEU A 42 6.65 4.84 -9.04
N LEU A 43 6.72 6.08 -8.55
CA LEU A 43 6.75 6.37 -7.12
C LEU A 43 5.50 5.86 -6.40
N ALA A 44 4.32 6.04 -7.00
CA ALA A 44 3.05 5.56 -6.44
C ALA A 44 3.03 4.04 -6.30
N VAL A 45 3.49 3.29 -7.33
CA VAL A 45 3.61 1.83 -7.26
C VAL A 45 4.58 1.42 -6.15
N ALA A 46 5.76 2.03 -6.08
CA ALA A 46 6.75 1.71 -5.06
C ALA A 46 6.22 1.96 -3.64
N VAL A 47 5.61 3.12 -3.40
CA VAL A 47 5.03 3.48 -2.10
C VAL A 47 3.85 2.57 -1.75
N TYR A 48 3.00 2.20 -2.70
CA TYR A 48 1.90 1.26 -2.46
C TYR A 48 2.41 -0.11 -2.01
N LEU A 49 3.42 -0.66 -2.68
CA LEU A 49 4.02 -1.96 -2.32
C LEU A 49 4.70 -1.90 -0.96
N LEU A 50 5.46 -0.84 -0.68
CA LEU A 50 6.09 -0.63 0.62
C LEU A 50 5.04 -0.44 1.72
N GLY A 51 3.96 0.29 1.44
CA GLY A 51 2.84 0.49 2.35
C GLY A 51 2.09 -0.81 2.64
N MET A 52 1.90 -1.68 1.65
CA MET A 52 1.31 -3.00 1.84
C MET A 52 2.20 -3.90 2.71
N LEU A 53 3.51 -3.90 2.43
CA LEU A 53 4.49 -4.67 3.20
C LEU A 53 4.56 -4.20 4.66
N THR A 54 4.67 -2.89 4.88
CA THR A 54 4.76 -2.30 6.22
C THR A 54 3.43 -2.32 6.98
N GLY A 55 2.32 -2.09 6.30
CA GLY A 55 0.98 -2.17 6.90
C GLY A 55 0.68 -3.58 7.42
N TRP A 56 1.00 -4.61 6.64
CA TRP A 56 0.80 -6.00 7.08
C TRP A 56 1.66 -6.33 8.32
N THR A 57 2.94 -5.93 8.34
CA THR A 57 3.81 -6.20 9.49
C THR A 57 3.33 -5.46 10.74
N VAL A 58 2.94 -4.19 10.64
CA VAL A 58 2.39 -3.42 11.76
C VAL A 58 1.13 -4.08 12.33
N ILE A 59 0.17 -4.45 11.47
CA ILE A 59 -1.07 -5.12 11.91
C ILE A 59 -0.76 -6.46 12.58
N ALA A 60 0.18 -7.24 12.04
CA ALA A 60 0.58 -8.51 12.62
C ALA A 60 1.20 -8.35 14.02
N PHE A 61 2.08 -7.36 14.21
CA PHE A 61 2.68 -7.06 15.50
C PHE A 61 1.64 -6.61 16.53
N ILE A 62 0.74 -5.70 16.15
CA ILE A 62 -0.32 -5.20 17.03
C ILE A 62 -1.24 -6.35 17.47
N ARG A 63 -1.72 -7.18 16.53
CA ARG A 63 -2.57 -8.33 16.84
C ARG A 63 -1.90 -9.29 17.82
N ARG A 64 -0.61 -9.56 17.65
CA ARG A 64 0.17 -10.42 18.55
C ARG A 64 0.33 -9.81 19.94
N SER A 65 0.55 -8.49 20.02
CA SER A 65 0.65 -7.77 21.29
C SER A 65 -0.66 -7.86 22.09
N ILE A 66 -1.81 -7.63 21.43
CA ILE A 66 -3.13 -7.68 22.06
C ILE A 66 -3.46 -9.09 22.56
N HIS A 67 -3.20 -10.13 21.74
CA HIS A 67 -3.44 -11.53 22.16
C HIS A 67 -2.62 -11.90 23.41
N ARG A 68 -1.39 -11.39 23.51
CA ARG A 68 -0.52 -11.68 24.66
C ARG A 68 -1.05 -11.07 25.96
N VAL A 69 -1.76 -9.94 25.89
CA VAL A 69 -2.35 -9.29 27.06
C VAL A 69 -3.63 -10.01 27.50
N SER A 70 -4.45 -10.49 26.57
CA SER A 70 -5.66 -11.26 26.91
C SER A 70 -5.38 -12.64 27.51
N ASP A 71 -4.28 -13.31 27.11
CA ASP A 71 -3.90 -14.62 27.66
C ASP A 71 -3.38 -14.54 29.11
N VAL A 72 -2.82 -13.41 29.52
CA VAL A 72 -2.32 -13.21 30.90
C VAL A 72 -3.50 -13.07 31.88
N SER A 73 -4.60 -12.46 31.45
CA SER A 73 -5.79 -12.23 32.30
C SER A 73 -6.59 -13.49 32.64
N HIS A 74 -6.32 -14.64 32.00
CA HIS A 74 -7.05 -15.90 32.21
C HIS A 74 -6.26 -16.96 32.99
N ARG A 75 -4.99 -16.70 33.34
CA ARG A 75 -4.15 -17.62 34.13
C ARG A 75 -4.04 -17.25 35.61
N GLU A 76 -4.59 -16.11 36.02
CA GLU A 76 -4.50 -15.59 37.39
C GLU A 76 -5.86 -15.52 38.13
N GLY A 77 -6.93 -16.11 37.57
CA GLY A 77 -8.27 -16.17 38.17
C GLY A 77 -8.66 -17.55 38.66
#